data_AF-M5P8R4-F1
#
_entry.id   AF-M5P8R4-F1
#
_cell.length_a   1.000
_cell.length_b   1.000
_cell.length_c   1.000
_cell.angle_alpha   90.00
_cell.angle_beta   90.00
_cell.angle_gamma   90.00
#
_symmetry.space_group_name_H-M   'P 1'
#
loop_
_entity.id
_entity.type
_entity.pdbx_description
1 polymer ?
#
loop_
_entity_poly.entity_id
_entity_poly.type
_entity_poly.pdbx_seq_one_letter_code
_entity_poly.pdbx_strand_id
1 'polypeptide(L)'
;MGKLWDWIKRPSISKRLIFSFLFILTIPVAVLACSSYYTAGSSLESEMMISARNSVDQLNKMIDQNVEKKADAIAYFSETIQDKTYKEKDQASVREKFAQYAKQNKDVEAVFTGSKDSIYVQYPRTKMPENYDPVERGWYQEAVAKKGEIIVTEPYKSAATGNTVITIAKQNQDGSGVAALSLNIDELIKATNDVKIGTSGFAFISSADQKYVAHPKAKAGTAGEGDWMKQMYSKDKGLFSYTFEGKEKQMVFVTNKLTGWK
;
A
#
# COMPACT_ATOMS: atom_id res chain seq x y z
N MET A 1 24.50 -16.05 58.45
CA MET A 1 24.80 -16.87 57.26
C MET A 1 25.65 -18.12 57.55
N GLY A 2 26.59 -18.11 58.52
CA GLY A 2 27.47 -19.27 58.80
C GLY A 2 26.78 -20.58 59.18
N LYS A 3 25.73 -20.55 60.03
CA LYS A 3 25.00 -21.75 60.46
C LYS A 3 24.32 -22.53 59.32
N LEU A 4 23.88 -21.82 58.26
CA LEU A 4 23.25 -22.43 57.09
C LEU A 4 24.29 -23.16 56.23
N TRP A 5 25.50 -22.59 56.17
CA TRP A 5 26.63 -23.11 55.42
C TRP A 5 27.29 -24.32 56.12
N ASP A 6 27.39 -24.27 57.45
CA ASP A 6 27.85 -25.42 58.26
C ASP A 6 26.84 -26.57 58.26
N TRP A 7 25.54 -26.26 58.15
CA TRP A 7 24.51 -27.27 57.91
C TRP A 7 24.68 -27.91 56.53
N ILE A 8 24.98 -27.16 55.46
CA ILE A 8 25.19 -27.72 54.11
C ILE A 8 26.37 -28.71 54.07
N LYS A 9 27.46 -28.48 54.83
CA LYS A 9 28.70 -29.26 54.75
C LYS A 9 28.68 -30.66 55.41
N ARG A 10 27.74 -30.96 56.31
CA ARG A 10 27.70 -32.28 56.99
C ARG A 10 26.84 -33.29 56.21
N PRO A 11 27.42 -34.38 55.64
CA PRO A 11 26.65 -35.38 54.91
C PRO A 11 25.65 -36.05 55.86
N SER A 12 24.37 -35.99 55.50
CA SER A 12 23.25 -36.58 56.24
C SER A 12 22.23 -37.09 55.24
N ILE A 13 21.66 -38.27 55.49
CA ILE A 13 20.70 -38.93 54.59
C ILE A 13 19.49 -38.03 54.29
N SER A 14 19.03 -37.26 55.29
CA SER A 14 17.90 -36.34 55.14
C SER A 14 18.18 -35.22 54.13
N LYS A 15 19.40 -34.69 54.05
CA LYS A 15 19.77 -33.65 53.07
C LYS A 15 19.80 -34.21 51.67
N ARG A 16 20.33 -35.42 51.47
CA ARG A 16 20.29 -36.10 50.17
C ARG A 16 18.85 -36.30 49.70
N LEU A 17 17.95 -36.73 50.59
CA LEU A 17 16.52 -36.89 50.31
C LEU A 17 15.82 -35.56 49.97
N ILE A 18 16.09 -34.50 50.72
CA ILE A 18 15.54 -33.16 50.47
C ILE A 18 16.00 -32.62 49.10
N PHE A 19 17.30 -32.73 48.78
CA PHE A 19 17.80 -32.31 47.47
C PHE A 19 17.20 -33.14 46.33
N SER A 20 17.09 -34.48 46.49
CA SER A 20 16.45 -35.33 45.48
C SER A 20 14.99 -34.93 45.24
N PHE A 21 14.20 -34.69 46.29
CA PHE A 21 12.82 -34.21 46.16
C PHE A 21 12.74 -32.81 45.55
N LEU A 22 13.65 -31.91 45.93
CA LEU A 22 13.73 -30.56 45.35
C LEU A 22 13.99 -30.66 43.83
N PHE A 23 14.96 -31.46 43.39
CA PHE A 23 15.25 -31.66 41.97
C PHE A 23 14.07 -32.29 41.23
N ILE A 24 13.43 -33.31 41.81
CA ILE A 24 12.24 -33.95 41.24
C ILE A 24 11.08 -32.98 41.04
N LEU A 25 10.90 -31.99 41.92
CA LEU A 25 9.83 -30.99 41.81
C LEU A 25 10.21 -29.81 40.90
N THR A 26 11.46 -29.37 40.95
CA THR A 26 11.91 -28.17 40.22
C THR A 26 12.23 -28.42 38.75
N ILE A 27 12.80 -29.57 38.40
CA ILE A 27 13.18 -29.87 37.01
C ILE A 27 11.95 -29.87 36.08
N PRO A 28 10.83 -30.57 36.40
CA PRO A 28 9.66 -30.55 35.54
C PRO A 28 9.06 -29.15 35.38
N VAL A 29 9.02 -28.36 36.46
CA VAL A 29 8.52 -26.98 36.42
C VAL A 29 9.41 -26.10 35.55
N ALA A 30 10.74 -26.23 35.65
CA ALA A 30 11.67 -25.48 34.81
C ALA A 30 11.53 -25.87 33.32
N VAL A 31 11.40 -27.16 33.02
CA VAL A 31 11.17 -27.64 31.64
C VAL A 31 9.85 -27.11 31.09
N LEU A 32 8.77 -27.17 31.87
CA LEU A 32 7.47 -26.61 31.48
C LEU A 32 7.54 -25.10 31.27
N ALA A 33 8.22 -24.36 32.15
CA ALA A 33 8.39 -22.92 32.03
C ALA A 33 9.17 -22.55 30.76
N CYS A 34 10.29 -23.23 30.48
CA CYS A 34 11.05 -23.02 29.25
C CYS A 34 10.21 -23.33 28.01
N SER A 35 9.55 -24.49 27.99
CA SER A 35 8.69 -24.91 26.86
C SER A 35 7.54 -23.92 26.62
N SER A 36 6.89 -23.48 27.69
CA SER A 36 5.82 -22.48 27.64
C SER A 36 6.33 -21.14 27.11
N TYR A 37 7.51 -20.69 27.55
CA TYR A 37 8.12 -19.45 27.06
C TYR A 37 8.41 -19.50 25.56
N TYR A 38 9.02 -20.59 25.08
CA TYR A 38 9.28 -20.77 23.64
C TYR A 38 7.99 -20.83 22.81
N THR A 39 7.00 -21.60 23.29
CA THR A 39 5.70 -21.74 22.63
C THR A 39 4.93 -20.42 22.59
N ALA A 40 5.00 -19.62 23.65
CA ALA A 40 4.40 -18.30 23.70
C ALA A 40 5.05 -17.35 22.69
N GLY A 41 6.39 -17.37 22.58
CA GLY A 41 7.13 -16.58 21.60
C GLY A 41 6.73 -16.91 20.15
N SER A 42 6.74 -18.20 19.78
CA SER A 42 6.36 -18.62 18.43
C SER A 42 4.88 -18.37 18.12
N SER A 43 3.99 -18.55 19.09
CA SER A 43 2.56 -18.26 18.92
C SER A 43 2.31 -16.78 18.69
N LEU A 44 3.01 -15.92 19.43
CA LEU A 44 2.91 -14.47 19.28
C LEU A 44 3.45 -14.00 17.92
N GLU A 45 4.57 -14.55 17.47
CA GLU A 45 5.10 -14.30 16.13
C GLU A 45 4.11 -14.72 15.04
N SER A 46 3.52 -15.92 15.15
CA SER A 46 2.51 -16.41 14.22
C SER A 46 1.27 -15.51 14.18
N GLU A 47 0.76 -15.09 15.35
CA GLU A 47 -0.41 -14.20 15.43
C GLU A 47 -0.11 -12.82 14.80
N MET A 48 1.09 -12.28 15.04
CA MET A 48 1.54 -11.04 14.39
C MET A 48 1.61 -11.18 12.88
N MET A 49 2.10 -12.30 12.35
CA MET A 49 2.17 -12.54 10.90
C MET A 49 0.81 -12.82 10.27
N ILE A 50 -0.12 -13.47 10.99
CA ILE A 50 -1.52 -13.60 10.57
C ILE A 50 -2.18 -12.22 10.52
N SER A 51 -2.00 -11.40 11.56
CA SER A 51 -2.47 -10.01 11.60
C SER A 51 -1.91 -9.20 10.43
N ALA A 52 -0.60 -9.27 10.19
CA ALA A 52 0.04 -8.59 9.06
C ALA A 52 -0.52 -9.03 7.71
N ARG A 53 -0.72 -10.34 7.51
CA ARG A 53 -1.31 -10.88 6.28
C ARG A 53 -2.74 -10.39 6.10
N ASN A 54 -3.56 -10.45 7.15
CA ASN A 54 -4.94 -9.98 7.10
C ASN A 54 -5.00 -8.47 6.80
N SER A 55 -4.11 -7.66 7.35
CA SER A 55 -4.02 -6.23 7.04
C SER A 55 -3.61 -5.99 5.58
N VAL A 56 -2.62 -6.73 5.06
CA VAL A 56 -2.23 -6.66 3.64
C VAL A 56 -3.37 -7.06 2.73
N ASP A 57 -4.09 -8.15 3.04
CA ASP A 57 -5.24 -8.60 2.25
C ASP A 57 -6.40 -7.59 2.29
N GLN A 58 -6.65 -6.97 3.45
CA GLN A 58 -7.65 -5.91 3.61
C GLN A 58 -7.28 -4.65 2.81
N LEU A 59 -6.02 -4.20 2.87
CA LEU A 59 -5.53 -3.08 2.08
C LEU A 59 -5.62 -3.39 0.58
N ASN A 60 -5.19 -4.57 0.16
CA ASN A 60 -5.28 -4.99 -1.24
C ASN A 60 -6.73 -4.98 -1.72
N LYS A 61 -7.67 -5.52 -0.93
CA LYS A 61 -9.10 -5.49 -1.26
C LYS A 61 -9.66 -4.08 -1.34
N MET A 62 -9.23 -3.17 -0.46
CA MET A 62 -9.62 -1.77 -0.50
C MET A 62 -9.12 -1.09 -1.79
N ILE A 63 -7.86 -1.34 -2.17
CA ILE A 63 -7.28 -0.85 -3.43
C ILE A 63 -8.07 -1.41 -4.62
N ASP A 64 -8.31 -2.73 -4.65
CA ASP A 64 -9.10 -3.38 -5.71
C ASP A 64 -10.45 -2.68 -5.86
N GLN A 65 -11.22 -2.58 -4.77
CA GLN A 65 -12.57 -2.01 -4.81
C GLN A 65 -12.60 -0.52 -5.19
N ASN A 66 -11.62 0.27 -4.76
CA ASN A 66 -11.58 1.68 -5.08
C ASN A 66 -11.11 1.89 -6.52
N VAL A 67 -9.98 1.29 -6.91
CA VAL A 67 -9.38 1.45 -8.23
C VAL A 67 -10.27 0.86 -9.32
N GLU A 68 -10.86 -0.33 -9.12
CA GLU A 68 -11.74 -0.99 -10.10
C GLU A 68 -12.95 -0.12 -10.44
N LYS A 69 -13.67 0.41 -9.45
CA LYS A 69 -14.81 1.30 -9.69
C LYS A 69 -14.43 2.56 -10.45
N LYS A 70 -13.23 3.10 -10.20
CA LYS A 70 -12.72 4.27 -10.92
C LYS A 70 -12.29 3.90 -12.34
N ALA A 71 -11.66 2.75 -12.51
CA ALA A 71 -11.28 2.19 -13.79
C ALA A 71 -12.51 1.97 -14.69
N ASP A 72 -13.60 1.42 -14.15
CA ASP A 72 -14.87 1.25 -14.86
C ASP A 72 -15.47 2.60 -15.30
N ALA A 73 -15.42 3.61 -14.44
CA ALA A 73 -15.89 4.95 -14.78
C ALA A 73 -15.04 5.57 -15.92
N ILE A 74 -13.71 5.41 -15.87
CA ILE A 74 -12.81 5.86 -16.92
C ILE A 74 -13.02 5.07 -18.21
N ALA A 75 -13.30 3.77 -18.15
CA ALA A 75 -13.68 2.97 -19.31
C ALA A 75 -14.93 3.56 -19.98
N TYR A 76 -16.00 3.79 -19.21
CA TYR A 76 -17.22 4.42 -19.70
C TYR A 76 -16.97 5.80 -20.33
N PHE A 77 -16.19 6.66 -19.67
CA PHE A 77 -15.86 7.98 -20.20
C PHE A 77 -15.02 7.89 -21.48
N SER A 78 -14.07 6.97 -21.57
CA SER A 78 -13.22 6.77 -22.76
C SER A 78 -14.01 6.31 -24.00
N GLU A 79 -15.14 5.63 -23.80
CA GLU A 79 -16.05 5.22 -24.88
C GLU A 79 -16.98 6.37 -25.31
N THR A 80 -17.36 7.21 -24.34
CA THR A 80 -18.36 8.27 -24.53
C THR A 80 -17.76 9.58 -25.04
N ILE A 81 -16.52 9.88 -24.64
CA ILE A 81 -15.79 11.09 -25.06
C ILE A 81 -15.13 10.79 -26.40
N GLN A 82 -15.49 11.58 -27.41
CA GLN A 82 -15.02 11.45 -28.79
C GLN A 82 -14.54 12.81 -29.31
N ASP A 83 -13.95 12.82 -30.50
CA ASP A 83 -13.45 14.04 -31.17
C ASP A 83 -14.51 15.16 -31.20
N LYS A 84 -15.77 14.82 -31.48
CA LYS A 84 -16.90 15.77 -31.48
C LYS A 84 -17.12 16.42 -30.11
N THR A 85 -16.90 15.70 -29.02
CA THR A 85 -17.12 16.17 -27.64
C THR A 85 -16.19 17.33 -27.30
N TYR A 86 -14.95 17.32 -27.80
CA TYR A 86 -14.01 18.42 -27.60
C TYR A 86 -14.38 19.67 -28.41
N LYS A 87 -15.06 19.49 -29.55
CA LYS A 87 -15.50 20.56 -30.45
C LYS A 87 -16.85 21.18 -30.05
N GLU A 88 -17.55 20.57 -29.10
CA GLU A 88 -18.78 21.14 -28.54
C GLU A 88 -18.51 22.49 -27.88
N LYS A 89 -19.45 23.43 -28.03
CA LYS A 89 -19.38 24.73 -27.37
C LYS A 89 -19.24 24.54 -25.87
N ASP A 90 -18.18 25.14 -25.31
CA ASP A 90 -17.80 25.07 -23.89
C ASP A 90 -17.59 23.65 -23.34
N GLN A 91 -17.57 22.62 -24.19
CA GLN A 91 -17.50 21.20 -23.81
C GLN A 91 -18.56 20.84 -22.75
N ALA A 92 -19.77 21.41 -22.89
CA ALA A 92 -20.80 21.38 -21.86
C ALA A 92 -21.19 19.95 -21.44
N SER A 93 -21.32 19.01 -22.38
CA SER A 93 -21.74 17.64 -22.10
C SER A 93 -20.77 16.88 -21.20
N VAL A 94 -19.47 16.95 -21.48
CA VAL A 94 -18.44 16.27 -20.67
C VAL A 94 -18.28 16.96 -19.32
N ARG A 95 -18.39 18.30 -19.25
CA ARG A 95 -18.35 19.03 -17.97
C ARG A 95 -19.50 18.63 -17.05
N GLU A 96 -20.71 18.50 -17.58
CA GLU A 96 -21.86 18.08 -16.79
C GLU A 96 -21.69 16.66 -16.25
N LYS A 97 -21.28 15.72 -17.10
CA LYS A 97 -21.02 14.32 -16.68
C LYS A 97 -19.94 14.23 -15.60
N PHE A 98 -18.85 14.96 -15.78
CA PHE A 98 -17.78 15.05 -14.80
C PHE A 98 -18.25 15.65 -13.46
N ALA A 99 -19.06 16.71 -13.50
CA ALA A 99 -19.65 17.29 -12.30
C ALA A 99 -20.58 16.32 -11.56
N GLN A 100 -21.42 15.58 -12.28
CA GLN A 100 -22.31 14.57 -11.69
C GLN A 100 -21.52 13.42 -11.06
N TYR A 101 -20.45 12.96 -11.72
CA TYR A 101 -19.59 11.91 -11.22
C TYR A 101 -18.84 12.33 -9.94
N ALA A 102 -18.20 13.51 -9.96
CA ALA A 102 -17.45 14.02 -8.81
C ALA A 102 -18.34 14.27 -7.59
N LYS A 103 -19.61 14.69 -7.78
CA LYS A 103 -20.57 14.83 -6.68
C LYS A 103 -20.86 13.51 -5.95
N GLN A 104 -20.81 12.40 -6.67
CA GLN A 104 -21.06 11.04 -6.13
C GLN A 104 -19.78 10.38 -5.60
N ASN A 105 -18.60 10.88 -6.01
CA ASN A 105 -17.30 10.30 -5.72
C ASN A 105 -16.39 11.35 -5.10
N LYS A 106 -16.64 11.67 -3.82
CA LYS A 106 -15.93 12.74 -3.09
C LYS A 106 -14.45 12.45 -2.84
N ASP A 107 -14.05 11.19 -2.99
CA ASP A 107 -12.67 10.69 -2.91
C ASP A 107 -11.85 11.01 -4.17
N VAL A 108 -12.51 11.42 -5.26
CA VAL A 108 -11.85 11.82 -6.51
C VAL A 108 -11.43 13.29 -6.42
N GLU A 109 -10.12 13.55 -6.57
CA GLU A 109 -9.60 14.93 -6.58
C GLU A 109 -10.09 15.68 -7.83
N ALA A 110 -9.96 15.05 -8.99
CA ALA A 110 -10.42 15.59 -10.25
C ALA A 110 -10.74 14.47 -11.25
N VAL A 111 -11.75 14.69 -12.07
CA VAL A 111 -12.01 13.91 -13.29
C VAL A 111 -11.84 14.84 -14.48
N PHE A 112 -11.11 14.37 -15.50
CA PHE A 112 -10.65 15.21 -16.58
C PHE A 112 -10.43 14.43 -17.88
N THR A 113 -10.25 15.19 -18.95
CA THR A 113 -9.87 14.65 -20.25
C THR A 113 -8.98 15.64 -21.00
N GLY A 114 -8.04 15.12 -21.76
CA GLY A 114 -7.22 15.87 -22.72
C GLY A 114 -7.45 15.34 -24.13
N SER A 115 -7.58 16.23 -25.12
CA SER A 115 -7.55 15.84 -26.53
C SER A 115 -6.13 15.85 -27.08
N LYS A 116 -5.93 15.20 -28.23
CA LYS A 116 -4.69 15.29 -29.03
C LYS A 116 -4.38 16.69 -29.56
N ASP A 117 -5.40 17.56 -29.60
CA ASP A 117 -5.30 18.96 -30.02
C ASP A 117 -5.14 19.90 -28.80
N SER A 118 -4.62 19.37 -27.69
CA SER A 118 -4.34 20.07 -26.44
C SER A 118 -5.55 20.72 -25.74
N ILE A 119 -6.78 20.27 -26.05
CA ILE A 119 -7.99 20.72 -25.34
C ILE A 119 -8.07 19.98 -24.01
N TYR A 120 -8.10 20.71 -22.90
CA TYR A 120 -8.22 20.15 -21.56
C TYR A 120 -9.54 20.53 -20.89
N VAL A 121 -10.24 19.53 -20.37
CA VAL A 121 -11.49 19.70 -19.61
C VAL A 121 -11.36 18.96 -18.30
N GLN A 122 -11.63 19.64 -17.18
CA GLN A 122 -11.62 19.03 -15.85
C GLN A 122 -12.80 19.49 -15.00
N TYR A 123 -13.13 18.66 -14.01
CA TYR A 123 -13.95 19.01 -12.87
C TYR A 123 -13.29 18.52 -11.56
N PRO A 124 -13.27 19.32 -10.48
CA PRO A 124 -13.76 20.69 -10.40
C PRO A 124 -12.96 21.65 -11.29
N ARG A 125 -13.57 22.78 -11.66
CA ARG A 125 -12.90 23.76 -12.53
C ARG A 125 -11.85 24.53 -11.72
N THR A 126 -10.58 24.29 -12.02
CA THR A 126 -9.45 25.00 -11.42
C THR A 126 -8.68 25.77 -12.50
N LYS A 127 -8.08 26.90 -12.13
CA LYS A 127 -7.17 27.66 -12.99
C LYS A 127 -5.89 26.84 -13.21
N MET A 128 -5.64 26.44 -14.45
CA MET A 128 -4.42 25.72 -14.82
C MET A 128 -3.26 26.68 -15.07
N PRO A 129 -2.01 26.22 -14.95
CA PRO A 129 -0.84 26.96 -15.42
C PRO A 129 -1.00 27.40 -16.88
N GLU A 130 -0.47 28.58 -17.24
CA GLU A 130 -0.65 29.16 -18.59
C GLU A 130 -0.06 28.28 -19.71
N ASN A 131 0.99 27.53 -19.41
CA ASN A 131 1.65 26.60 -20.31
C ASN A 131 1.20 25.14 -20.12
N TYR A 132 0.03 24.91 -19.51
CA TYR A 132 -0.45 23.55 -19.32
C TYR A 132 -0.91 22.94 -20.65
N ASP A 133 -0.22 21.89 -21.08
CA ASP A 133 -0.64 21.03 -22.18
C ASP A 133 -0.92 19.60 -21.65
N PRO A 134 -2.13 19.04 -21.84
CA PRO A 134 -2.42 17.67 -21.43
C PRO A 134 -1.56 16.63 -22.15
N VAL A 135 -1.12 16.84 -23.40
CA VAL A 135 -0.39 15.81 -24.17
C VAL A 135 1.05 15.61 -23.71
N GLU A 136 1.60 16.60 -23.00
CA GLU A 136 2.93 16.54 -22.39
C GLU A 136 2.94 15.84 -21.03
N ARG A 137 1.77 15.48 -20.49
CA ARG A 137 1.67 14.89 -19.15
C ARG A 137 1.86 13.38 -19.20
N GLY A 138 2.57 12.85 -18.19
CA GLY A 138 2.84 11.41 -18.07
C GLY A 138 1.58 10.54 -18.17
N TRP A 139 0.49 10.91 -17.47
CA TRP A 139 -0.79 10.20 -17.55
C TRP A 139 -1.36 10.08 -18.98
N TYR A 140 -1.14 11.10 -19.82
CA TYR A 140 -1.61 11.10 -21.20
C TYR A 140 -0.70 10.21 -22.05
N GLN A 141 0.61 10.39 -21.94
CA GLN A 141 1.61 9.65 -22.71
C GLN A 141 1.56 8.15 -22.39
N GLU A 142 1.45 7.78 -21.11
CA GLU A 142 1.32 6.40 -20.65
C GLU A 142 0.03 5.75 -21.19
N ALA A 143 -1.11 6.45 -21.11
CA ALA A 143 -2.38 5.93 -21.60
C ALA A 143 -2.38 5.72 -23.13
N VAL A 144 -1.80 6.65 -23.89
CA VAL A 144 -1.66 6.52 -25.35
C VAL A 144 -0.69 5.39 -25.71
N ALA A 145 0.43 5.25 -24.98
CA ALA A 145 1.39 4.16 -25.20
C ALA A 145 0.77 2.78 -24.99
N LYS A 146 -0.21 2.69 -24.07
CA LYS A 146 -0.96 1.48 -23.73
C LYS A 146 -2.20 1.22 -24.60
N LYS A 147 -2.44 2.06 -25.61
CA LYS A 147 -3.40 1.82 -26.72
C LYS A 147 -4.79 1.32 -26.27
N GLY A 148 -5.40 2.03 -25.33
CA GLY A 148 -6.76 1.74 -24.86
C GLY A 148 -6.85 0.78 -23.67
N GLU A 149 -5.73 0.27 -23.15
CA GLU A 149 -5.69 -0.32 -21.80
C GLU A 149 -5.80 0.77 -20.73
N ILE A 150 -6.34 0.39 -19.57
CA ILE A 150 -6.36 1.26 -18.39
C ILE A 150 -4.97 1.28 -17.79
N ILE A 151 -4.51 2.47 -17.40
CA ILE A 151 -3.24 2.66 -16.71
C ILE A 151 -3.49 3.30 -15.35
N VAL A 152 -2.59 3.02 -14.41
CA VAL A 152 -2.49 3.70 -13.12
C VAL A 152 -1.09 4.26 -13.02
N THR A 153 -0.97 5.59 -12.92
CA THR A 153 0.34 6.25 -12.91
C THR A 153 1.09 6.02 -11.60
N GLU A 154 2.40 6.24 -11.65
CA GLU A 154 3.19 6.53 -10.46
C GLU A 154 2.68 7.77 -9.71
N PRO A 155 2.94 7.92 -8.40
CA PRO A 155 2.60 9.12 -7.65
C PRO A 155 3.34 10.34 -8.21
N TYR A 156 2.60 11.41 -8.50
CA TYR A 156 3.17 12.67 -9.01
C TYR A 156 2.42 13.88 -8.46
N LYS A 157 2.97 15.07 -8.71
CA LYS A 157 2.34 16.33 -8.30
C LYS A 157 1.27 16.79 -9.30
N SER A 158 0.04 16.89 -8.82
CA SER A 158 -1.10 17.42 -9.57
C SER A 158 -0.81 18.86 -10.01
N ALA A 159 -0.95 19.15 -11.30
CA ALA A 159 -0.75 20.49 -11.83
C ALA A 159 -1.87 21.46 -11.42
N ALA A 160 -3.03 20.93 -11.02
CA ALA A 160 -4.18 21.72 -10.60
C ALA A 160 -4.12 22.12 -9.13
N THR A 161 -3.69 21.20 -8.25
CA THR A 161 -3.77 21.37 -6.79
C THR A 161 -2.40 21.42 -6.09
N GLY A 162 -1.34 20.88 -6.70
CA GLY A 162 -0.05 20.65 -6.05
C GLY A 162 -0.04 19.46 -5.08
N ASN A 163 -1.17 18.76 -4.91
CA ASN A 163 -1.24 17.54 -4.12
C ASN A 163 -0.47 16.42 -4.80
N THR A 164 -0.03 15.43 -4.02
CA THR A 164 0.47 14.20 -4.60
C THR A 164 -0.71 13.31 -4.96
N VAL A 165 -0.78 12.87 -6.21
CA VAL A 165 -1.90 12.08 -6.74
C VAL A 165 -1.38 10.88 -7.50
N ILE A 166 -2.25 9.90 -7.66
CA ILE A 166 -2.18 8.88 -8.72
C ILE A 166 -3.31 9.13 -9.71
N THR A 167 -3.09 8.80 -10.97
CA THR A 167 -4.08 8.98 -12.03
C THR A 167 -4.43 7.66 -12.67
N ILE A 168 -5.73 7.41 -12.81
CA ILE A 168 -6.28 6.32 -13.60
C ILE A 168 -6.67 6.93 -14.95
N ALA A 169 -6.12 6.40 -16.04
CA ALA A 169 -6.33 6.96 -17.37
C ALA A 169 -6.53 5.87 -18.42
N LYS A 170 -7.24 6.23 -19.50
CA LYS A 170 -7.44 5.36 -20.67
C LYS A 170 -7.60 6.22 -21.91
N GLN A 171 -6.97 5.81 -23.00
CA GLN A 171 -7.16 6.44 -24.30
C GLN A 171 -8.61 6.27 -24.77
N ASN A 172 -9.20 7.33 -25.32
CA ASN A 172 -10.54 7.27 -25.90
C ASN A 172 -10.58 6.28 -27.05
N GLN A 173 -11.74 5.65 -27.27
CA GLN A 173 -11.90 4.57 -28.26
C GLN A 173 -11.58 5.01 -29.70
N ASP A 174 -11.84 6.27 -30.04
CA ASP A 174 -11.55 6.87 -31.35
C ASP A 174 -10.14 7.50 -31.45
N GLY A 175 -9.33 7.39 -30.39
CA GLY A 175 -8.00 7.97 -30.31
C GLY A 175 -7.98 9.51 -30.25
N SER A 176 -9.12 10.17 -30.03
CA SER A 176 -9.23 11.64 -29.99
C SER A 176 -8.54 12.26 -28.78
N GLY A 177 -8.30 11.48 -27.74
CA GLY A 177 -7.77 11.96 -26.47
C GLY A 177 -7.67 10.86 -25.42
N VAL A 178 -7.61 11.27 -24.17
CA VAL A 178 -7.51 10.41 -22.99
C VAL A 178 -8.49 10.89 -21.94
N ALA A 179 -9.29 9.97 -21.39
CA ALA A 179 -10.11 10.20 -20.21
C ALA A 179 -9.34 9.75 -18.96
N ALA A 180 -9.41 10.53 -17.89
CA ALA A 180 -8.64 10.29 -16.70
C ALA A 180 -9.30 10.83 -15.43
N LEU A 181 -8.90 10.29 -14.28
CA LEU A 181 -9.22 10.85 -12.98
C LEU A 181 -8.03 10.71 -12.04
N SER A 182 -7.90 11.64 -11.10
CA SER A 182 -6.87 11.62 -10.08
C SER A 182 -7.46 11.33 -8.71
N LEU A 183 -6.77 10.49 -7.95
CA LEU A 183 -7.03 10.23 -6.54
C LEU A 183 -5.90 10.83 -5.71
N ASN A 184 -6.24 11.51 -4.63
CA ASN A 184 -5.24 11.93 -3.65
C ASN A 184 -4.76 10.68 -2.89
N ILE A 185 -3.45 10.49 -2.80
CA ILE A 185 -2.85 9.36 -2.09
C ILE A 185 -2.92 9.49 -0.56
N ASP A 186 -3.32 10.64 -0.02
CA ASP A 186 -3.43 10.89 1.42
C ASP A 186 -4.33 9.85 2.11
N GLU A 187 -5.39 9.39 1.44
CA GLU A 187 -6.25 8.33 1.97
C GLU A 187 -5.54 6.98 2.04
N LEU A 188 -4.71 6.64 1.05
CA LEU A 188 -3.86 5.44 1.07
C LEU A 188 -2.77 5.53 2.13
N ILE A 189 -2.17 6.70 2.31
CA ILE A 189 -1.21 6.98 3.39
C ILE A 189 -1.88 6.82 4.75
N LYS A 190 -3.10 7.33 4.93
CA LYS A 190 -3.86 7.16 6.17
C LYS A 190 -4.18 5.69 6.42
N ALA A 191 -4.71 4.98 5.43
CA ALA A 191 -5.05 3.57 5.55
C ALA A 191 -3.84 2.70 5.91
N THR A 192 -2.68 2.96 5.32
CA THR A 192 -1.42 2.24 5.67
C THR A 192 -0.90 2.61 7.05
N ASN A 193 -1.04 3.88 7.48
CA ASN A 193 -0.63 4.32 8.82
C ASN A 193 -1.52 3.77 9.94
N ASP A 194 -2.79 3.51 9.66
CA ASP A 194 -3.75 2.92 10.62
C ASP A 194 -3.46 1.43 10.88
N VAL A 195 -2.72 0.76 9.99
CA VAL A 195 -2.25 -0.60 10.23
C VAL A 195 -1.16 -0.61 11.30
N LYS A 196 -1.45 -1.23 12.44
CA LYS A 196 -0.52 -1.46 13.55
C LYS A 196 -0.36 -2.95 13.80
N ILE A 197 0.86 -3.46 13.64
CA ILE A 197 1.20 -4.87 13.88
C ILE A 197 2.13 -4.95 15.09
N GLY A 198 1.64 -5.51 16.19
CA GLY A 198 2.32 -5.45 17.48
C GLY A 198 2.59 -3.99 17.90
N THR A 199 3.82 -3.70 18.30
CA THR A 199 4.21 -2.36 18.80
C THR A 199 4.92 -1.49 17.77
N SER A 200 5.50 -2.07 16.73
CA SER A 200 6.38 -1.36 15.78
C SER A 200 6.23 -1.77 14.32
N GLY A 201 5.42 -2.78 14.02
CA GLY A 201 5.12 -3.18 12.65
C GLY A 201 4.19 -2.18 11.97
N PHE A 202 4.36 -2.02 10.65
CA PHE A 202 3.64 -1.06 9.82
C PHE A 202 3.41 -1.64 8.42
N ALA A 203 2.46 -1.04 7.69
CA ALA A 203 2.25 -1.31 6.27
C ALA A 203 2.77 -0.16 5.39
N PHE A 204 3.04 -0.47 4.13
CA PHE A 204 3.34 0.50 3.08
C PHE A 204 2.82 -0.07 1.74
N ILE A 205 2.75 0.78 0.72
CA ILE A 205 2.40 0.42 -0.65
C ILE A 205 3.53 0.90 -1.55
N SER A 206 4.01 0.05 -2.43
CA SER A 206 5.01 0.37 -3.45
C SER A 206 4.47 0.08 -4.85
N SER A 207 4.83 0.91 -5.82
CA SER A 207 4.35 0.83 -7.19
C SER A 207 5.08 -0.24 -8.02
N ALA A 208 4.66 -0.47 -9.26
CA ALA A 208 5.33 -1.42 -10.15
C ALA A 208 6.80 -1.01 -10.43
N ASP A 209 7.09 0.30 -10.45
CA ASP A 209 8.42 0.87 -10.64
C ASP A 209 9.23 0.99 -9.35
N GLN A 210 8.86 0.28 -8.29
CA GLN A 210 9.59 0.22 -7.02
C GLN A 210 9.68 1.57 -6.30
N LYS A 211 8.69 2.45 -6.49
CA LYS A 211 8.56 3.71 -5.74
C LYS A 211 7.52 3.58 -4.66
N TYR A 212 7.64 4.34 -3.58
CA TYR A 212 6.61 4.36 -2.55
C TYR A 212 5.37 5.10 -3.04
N VAL A 213 4.21 4.46 -2.95
CA VAL A 213 2.89 5.11 -3.10
C VAL A 213 2.44 5.65 -1.75
N ALA A 214 2.56 4.82 -0.71
CA ALA A 214 2.24 5.19 0.66
C ALA A 214 3.26 4.56 1.59
N HIS A 215 3.87 5.34 2.47
CA HIS A 215 4.84 4.83 3.43
C HIS A 215 4.87 5.73 4.69
N PRO A 216 5.03 5.18 5.92
CA PRO A 216 4.96 5.97 7.15
C PRO A 216 6.02 7.09 7.28
N LYS A 217 7.21 6.87 6.71
CA LYS A 217 8.35 7.81 6.73
C LYS A 217 8.78 8.36 5.36
N ALA A 218 8.96 7.50 4.36
CA ALA A 218 9.36 7.89 3.02
C ALA A 218 8.27 8.69 2.29
N LYS A 219 8.69 9.62 1.43
CA LYS A 219 7.78 10.43 0.62
C LYS A 219 7.28 9.62 -0.57
N ALA A 220 6.03 9.82 -0.95
CA ALA A 220 5.51 9.19 -2.16
C ALA A 220 6.30 9.62 -3.42
N GLY A 221 6.51 8.67 -4.33
CA GLY A 221 7.31 8.83 -5.54
C GLY A 221 8.81 8.60 -5.37
N THR A 222 9.32 8.44 -4.14
CA THR A 222 10.74 8.09 -3.93
C THR A 222 10.95 6.60 -4.15
N ALA A 223 12.04 6.22 -4.80
CA ALA A 223 12.42 4.82 -4.98
C ALA A 223 12.67 4.14 -3.62
N GLY A 224 12.26 2.89 -3.49
CA GLY A 224 12.61 2.04 -2.36
C GLY A 224 14.04 1.51 -2.52
N GLU A 225 14.77 1.46 -1.41
CA GLU A 225 16.17 1.06 -1.39
C GLU A 225 16.38 -0.18 -0.49
N GLY A 226 17.24 -1.10 -0.95
CA GLY A 226 17.67 -2.27 -0.21
C GLY A 226 17.41 -3.60 -0.92
N ASP A 227 18.17 -4.64 -0.56
CA ASP A 227 18.06 -5.96 -1.21
C ASP A 227 16.72 -6.66 -0.95
N TRP A 228 16.03 -6.30 0.13
CA TRP A 228 14.68 -6.78 0.44
C TRP A 228 13.65 -6.37 -0.62
N MET A 229 13.84 -5.23 -1.32
CA MET A 229 13.00 -4.84 -2.45
C MET A 229 13.11 -5.87 -3.58
N LYS A 230 14.32 -6.27 -3.97
CA LYS A 230 14.52 -7.28 -5.02
C LYS A 230 13.81 -8.60 -4.69
N GLN A 231 13.87 -9.01 -3.41
CA GLN A 231 13.19 -10.21 -2.95
C GLN A 231 11.66 -10.06 -3.00
N MET A 232 11.12 -8.91 -2.58
CA MET A 232 9.69 -8.59 -2.64
C MET A 232 9.16 -8.56 -4.09
N TYR A 233 9.95 -8.04 -5.04
CA TYR A 233 9.57 -7.98 -6.45
C TYR A 233 9.81 -9.27 -7.24
N SER A 234 10.52 -10.25 -6.68
CA SER A 234 10.77 -11.54 -7.33
C SER A 234 9.56 -12.49 -7.40
N LYS A 235 8.49 -12.20 -6.65
CA LYS A 235 7.29 -13.05 -6.53
C LYS A 235 6.03 -12.18 -6.45
N ASP A 236 4.86 -12.74 -6.74
CA ASP A 236 3.60 -12.00 -6.61
C ASP A 236 3.12 -11.90 -5.17
N LYS A 237 3.45 -12.88 -4.33
CA LYS A 237 3.12 -12.88 -2.90
C LYS A 237 4.17 -13.66 -2.13
N GLY A 238 4.34 -13.35 -0.86
CA GLY A 238 5.32 -14.07 -0.06
C GLY A 238 5.41 -13.62 1.37
N LEU A 239 6.22 -14.39 2.11
CA LEU A 239 6.66 -14.07 3.45
C LEU A 239 8.17 -14.33 3.50
N PHE A 240 8.94 -13.40 4.06
CA PHE A 240 10.38 -13.57 4.24
C PHE A 240 10.92 -12.69 5.38
N SER A 241 12.07 -13.09 5.92
CA SER A 241 12.83 -12.29 6.88
C SER A 241 13.90 -11.45 6.18
N TYR A 242 14.15 -10.25 6.68
CA TYR A 242 15.13 -9.32 6.13
C TYR A 242 15.71 -8.42 7.23
N THR A 243 16.83 -7.76 6.94
CA THR A 243 17.40 -6.75 7.83
C THR A 243 17.04 -5.35 7.35
N PHE A 244 16.54 -4.52 8.26
CA PHE A 244 16.23 -3.11 8.00
C PHE A 244 16.66 -2.26 9.18
N GLU A 245 17.49 -1.24 8.94
CA GLU A 245 18.06 -0.38 9.98
C GLU A 245 18.77 -1.19 11.09
N GLY A 246 19.49 -2.26 10.72
CA GLY A 246 20.23 -3.11 11.65
C GLY A 246 19.37 -4.04 12.52
N LYS A 247 18.06 -4.15 12.23
CA LYS A 247 17.14 -5.05 12.95
C LYS A 247 16.58 -6.12 12.02
N GLU A 248 16.49 -7.34 12.51
CA GLU A 248 15.74 -8.39 11.84
C GLU A 248 14.25 -8.05 11.83
N LYS A 249 13.63 -8.25 10.68
CA LYS A 249 12.20 -8.01 10.43
C LYS A 249 11.64 -9.14 9.59
N GLN A 250 10.33 -9.30 9.66
CA GLN A 250 9.57 -10.12 8.73
C GLN A 250 8.69 -9.25 7.86
N MET A 251 8.49 -9.69 6.62
CA MET A 251 7.61 -9.06 5.65
C MET A 251 6.62 -10.10 5.15
N VAL A 252 5.37 -9.67 4.97
CA VAL A 252 4.37 -10.34 4.15
C VAL A 252 3.90 -9.35 3.10
N PHE A 253 3.72 -9.80 1.87
CA PHE A 253 3.34 -8.93 0.75
C PHE A 253 2.47 -9.67 -0.26
N VAL A 254 1.71 -8.91 -1.04
CA VAL A 254 0.90 -9.37 -2.16
C VAL A 254 0.98 -8.33 -3.27
N THR A 255 0.91 -8.75 -4.52
CA THR A 255 0.87 -7.87 -5.68
C THR A 255 -0.58 -7.67 -6.08
N ASN A 256 -1.01 -6.42 -6.09
CA ASN A 256 -2.31 -6.03 -6.60
C ASN A 256 -2.36 -6.24 -8.13
N LYS A 257 -3.34 -6.99 -8.61
CA LYS A 257 -3.41 -7.36 -10.04
C LYS A 257 -3.82 -6.21 -10.95
N LEU A 258 -4.59 -5.24 -10.44
CA LEU A 258 -5.09 -4.12 -11.22
C LEU A 258 -4.03 -3.03 -11.39
N THR A 259 -3.28 -2.74 -10.33
CA THR A 259 -2.30 -1.64 -10.32
C THR A 259 -0.86 -2.10 -10.49
N GLY A 260 -0.55 -3.38 -10.26
CA GLY A 260 0.82 -3.87 -10.16
C GLY A 260 1.55 -3.45 -8.88
N TRP A 261 0.85 -2.80 -7.94
CA TRP A 261 1.42 -2.36 -6.67
C TRP A 261 1.66 -3.54 -5.72
N LYS A 262 2.56 -3.36 -4.76
CA LYS A 262 2.90 -4.30 -3.69
C LYS A 262 2.68 -3.71 -2.32
#